data_AF-A0A074LNW9-F1
#
_entry.id   AF-A0A074LNW9-F1
#
_cell.length_a   1.000
_cell.length_b   1.000
_cell.length_c   1.000
_cell.angle_alpha   90.00
_cell.angle_beta   90.00
_cell.angle_gamma   90.00
#
_symmetry.space_group_name_H-M   'P 1'
#
loop_
_entity.id
_entity.type
_entity.pdbx_description
1 polymer ?
#
loop_
_entity_poly.entity_id
_entity_poly.type
_entity_poly.pdbx_seq_one_letter_code
_entity_poly.pdbx_strand_id
1 'polypeptide(L)'
;MMLAEYLHTLSLYHLADLYDTLYQPDVPHFYTEDEYRNAVAAYWSNPQNWDRMIASLSPGERQTLTRLALQERCEIDAFLEELSSLGLVILHREVNRFQVPDDVRVELLERLPSLQDRLAGLEEEAEDGGAPV
;
A
#
# COMPACT_ATOMS: atom_id res chain seq x y z
N MET A 1 12.12 -3.06 4.88
CA MET A 1 11.55 -2.88 6.22
C MET A 1 10.19 -3.52 6.23
N MET A 2 9.88 -4.36 7.20
CA MET A 2 8.57 -5.02 7.35
C MET A 2 7.51 -4.03 7.88
N LEU A 3 6.22 -4.32 7.69
CA LEU A 3 5.13 -3.49 8.22
C LEU A 3 5.24 -3.34 9.74
N ALA A 4 5.52 -4.44 10.45
CA ALA A 4 5.72 -4.40 11.90
C ALA A 4 6.84 -3.42 12.32
N GLU A 5 7.98 -3.44 11.61
CA GLU A 5 9.10 -2.53 11.86
C GLU A 5 8.72 -1.08 11.57
N TYR A 6 7.99 -0.82 10.47
CA TYR A 6 7.47 0.51 10.16
C TYR A 6 6.54 1.01 11.26
N LEU A 7 5.57 0.18 11.67
CA LEU A 7 4.64 0.54 12.73
C LEU A 7 5.45 1.01 13.93
N HIS A 8 6.48 0.28 14.37
CA HIS A 8 7.36 0.64 15.52
C HIS A 8 7.98 2.03 15.46
N THR A 9 8.05 2.66 14.29
CA THR A 9 8.52 4.04 14.13
C THR A 9 7.43 5.10 14.33
N LEU A 10 6.16 4.71 14.29
CA LEU A 10 5.01 5.60 14.43
C LEU A 10 4.71 5.91 15.90
N SER A 11 4.28 7.15 16.14
CA SER A 11 3.75 7.56 17.44
C SER A 11 2.36 6.98 17.70
N LEU A 12 1.98 6.89 18.99
CA LEU A 12 0.67 6.36 19.41
C LEU A 12 -0.52 7.03 18.70
N TYR A 13 -0.45 8.35 18.49
CA TYR A 13 -1.50 9.09 17.80
C TYR A 13 -1.72 8.59 16.36
N HIS A 14 -0.65 8.37 15.59
CA HIS A 14 -0.76 7.83 14.23
C HIS A 14 -1.24 6.38 14.21
N LEU A 15 -0.85 5.57 15.21
CA LEU A 15 -1.34 4.19 15.33
C LEU A 15 -2.83 4.14 15.63
N ALA A 16 -3.35 5.06 16.45
CA ALA A 16 -4.77 5.19 16.72
C ALA A 16 -5.54 5.61 15.45
N ASP A 17 -5.08 6.65 14.74
CA ASP A 17 -5.68 7.09 13.47
C ASP A 17 -5.72 5.96 12.43
N LEU A 18 -4.63 5.18 12.31
CA LEU A 18 -4.55 4.02 11.44
C LEU A 18 -5.59 2.96 11.82
N TYR A 19 -5.69 2.65 13.11
CA TYR A 19 -6.65 1.67 13.61
C TYR A 19 -8.09 2.11 13.34
N ASP A 20 -8.40 3.38 13.58
CA ASP A 20 -9.73 3.96 13.32
C ASP A 20 -10.09 3.89 11.83
N THR A 21 -9.09 4.13 10.95
CA THR A 21 -9.24 4.00 9.50
C THR A 21 -9.60 2.56 9.11
N LEU A 22 -8.98 1.56 9.74
CA LEU A 22 -9.23 0.15 9.44
C LEU A 22 -10.55 -0.39 10.03
N TYR A 23 -11.00 0.15 11.17
CA TYR A 23 -12.05 -0.49 11.98
C TYR A 23 -13.34 0.31 12.23
N GLN A 24 -13.50 1.56 11.76
CA GLN A 24 -14.73 2.37 11.89
C GLN A 24 -15.17 2.65 13.37
N PRO A 25 -16.04 3.66 13.64
CA PRO A 25 -15.87 4.59 14.78
C PRO A 25 -16.29 4.07 16.17
N ASP A 26 -16.72 2.81 16.31
CA ASP A 26 -17.10 2.24 17.61
C ASP A 26 -15.89 1.66 18.35
N VAL A 27 -14.78 2.40 18.38
CA VAL A 27 -13.52 1.94 18.95
C VAL A 27 -13.52 2.11 20.47
N PRO A 28 -13.48 1.02 21.25
CA PRO A 28 -13.20 1.12 22.67
C PRO A 28 -11.75 1.58 22.83
N HIS A 29 -11.52 2.78 23.39
CA HIS A 29 -10.20 3.41 23.57
C HIS A 29 -9.29 2.70 24.61
N PHE A 30 -9.31 1.38 24.68
CA PHE A 30 -8.63 0.59 25.72
C PHE A 30 -7.36 -0.13 25.26
N TYR A 31 -6.96 0.00 23.99
CA TYR A 31 -5.74 -0.62 23.51
C TYR A 31 -4.48 0.14 23.93
N THR A 32 -3.47 -0.61 24.32
CA THR A 32 -2.07 -0.16 24.46
C THR A 32 -1.41 -0.03 23.09
N GLU A 33 -0.26 0.64 23.03
CA GLU A 33 0.50 0.83 21.79
C GLU A 33 0.81 -0.50 21.09
N ASP A 34 1.29 -1.50 21.84
CA ASP A 34 1.60 -2.82 21.29
C ASP A 34 0.35 -3.55 20.79
N GLU A 35 -0.80 -3.35 21.44
CA GLU A 35 -2.06 -3.93 20.99
C GLU A 35 -2.53 -3.28 19.67
N TYR A 36 -2.38 -1.97 19.50
CA TYR A 36 -2.63 -1.31 18.21
C TYR A 36 -1.73 -1.87 17.11
N ARG A 37 -0.42 -1.99 17.38
CA ARG A 37 0.56 -2.56 16.43
C ARG A 37 0.18 -3.97 15.99
N ASN A 38 -0.11 -4.83 16.96
CA ASN A 38 -0.46 -6.22 16.72
C ASN A 38 -1.80 -6.36 16.00
N ALA A 39 -2.78 -5.53 16.32
CA ALA A 39 -4.08 -5.59 15.65
C ALA A 39 -4.00 -5.13 14.18
N VAL A 40 -3.24 -4.08 13.89
CA VAL A 40 -2.99 -3.64 12.50
C VAL A 40 -2.24 -4.72 11.71
N ALA A 41 -1.17 -5.28 12.28
CA ALA A 41 -0.42 -6.36 11.64
C ALA A 41 -1.31 -7.61 11.43
N ALA A 42 -2.20 -7.92 12.38
CA ALA A 42 -3.15 -9.03 12.27
C ALA A 42 -4.27 -8.76 11.23
N TYR A 43 -4.69 -7.50 11.05
CA TYR A 43 -5.61 -7.14 9.97
C TYR A 43 -4.99 -7.48 8.62
N TRP A 44 -3.76 -7.03 8.39
CA TRP A 44 -3.06 -7.25 7.13
C TRP A 44 -2.46 -8.65 6.98
N SER A 45 -2.43 -9.48 8.03
CA SER A 45 -2.06 -10.90 7.88
C SER A 45 -3.21 -11.76 7.34
N ASN A 46 -4.44 -11.23 7.27
CA ASN A 46 -5.58 -11.92 6.68
C ASN A 46 -5.64 -11.69 5.16
N PRO A 47 -5.47 -12.74 4.33
CA PRO A 47 -5.53 -12.62 2.86
C PRO A 47 -6.81 -11.98 2.34
N GLN A 48 -7.95 -12.19 3.01
CA GLN A 48 -9.24 -11.64 2.58
C GLN A 48 -9.28 -10.11 2.62
N ASN A 49 -8.52 -9.48 3.52
CA ASN A 49 -8.44 -8.03 3.61
C ASN A 49 -7.66 -7.45 2.43
N TRP A 50 -6.61 -8.15 1.97
CA TRP A 50 -5.93 -7.82 0.73
C TRP A 50 -6.85 -7.97 -0.48
N ASP A 51 -7.52 -9.12 -0.60
CA ASP A 51 -8.40 -9.38 -1.73
C ASP A 51 -9.52 -8.33 -1.82
N ARG A 52 -10.10 -7.96 -0.67
CA ARG A 52 -11.11 -6.90 -0.57
C ARG A 52 -10.56 -5.54 -1.00
N MET A 53 -9.36 -5.18 -0.55
CA MET A 53 -8.70 -3.94 -0.94
C MET A 53 -8.46 -3.93 -2.46
N ILE A 54 -7.80 -4.94 -3.01
CA ILE A 54 -7.51 -5.04 -4.46
C ILE A 54 -8.79 -5.03 -5.32
N ALA A 55 -9.87 -5.66 -4.85
CA ALA A 55 -11.15 -5.66 -5.55
C ALA A 55 -11.84 -4.29 -5.58
N SER A 56 -11.59 -3.44 -4.58
CA SER A 56 -12.14 -2.08 -4.52
C SER A 56 -11.40 -1.07 -5.41
N LEU A 57 -10.19 -1.40 -5.86
CA LEU A 57 -9.36 -0.50 -6.64
C LEU A 57 -9.81 -0.39 -8.10
N SER A 58 -9.78 0.83 -8.62
CA SER A 58 -9.84 1.12 -10.04
C SER A 58 -8.64 0.54 -10.80
N PRO A 59 -8.73 0.40 -12.13
CA PRO A 59 -7.59 -0.02 -12.96
C PRO A 59 -6.33 0.84 -12.76
N GLY A 60 -6.49 2.17 -12.65
CA GLY A 60 -5.38 3.10 -12.45
C GLY A 60 -4.70 2.91 -11.09
N GLU A 61 -5.47 2.74 -10.02
CA GLU A 61 -4.94 2.50 -8.67
C GLU A 61 -4.18 1.17 -8.58
N ARG A 62 -4.67 0.12 -9.25
CA ARG A 62 -3.95 -1.16 -9.37
C ARG A 62 -2.63 -1.01 -10.13
N GLN A 63 -2.62 -0.19 -11.19
CA GLN A 63 -1.39 0.12 -11.93
C GLN A 63 -0.39 0.89 -11.05
N THR A 64 -0.86 1.90 -10.30
CA THR A 64 -0.03 2.65 -9.34
C THR A 64 0.53 1.74 -8.25
N LEU A 65 -0.27 0.84 -7.66
CA LEU A 65 0.24 -0.13 -6.69
C LEU A 65 1.25 -1.10 -7.29
N THR A 66 1.05 -1.52 -8.55
CA THR A 66 2.01 -2.38 -9.25
C THR A 66 3.35 -1.66 -9.43
N ARG A 67 3.32 -0.39 -9.86
CA ARG A 67 4.52 0.47 -9.95
C ARG A 67 5.23 0.59 -8.62
N LEU A 68 4.45 0.86 -7.58
CA LEU A 68 4.96 1.07 -6.25
C LEU A 68 5.57 -0.22 -5.65
N ALA A 69 4.94 -1.37 -5.88
CA ALA A 69 5.47 -2.68 -5.51
C ALA A 69 6.76 -3.01 -6.26
N LEU A 70 6.91 -2.56 -7.51
CA LEU A 70 8.16 -2.65 -8.27
C LEU A 70 9.20 -1.58 -7.87
N GLN A 71 8.93 -0.79 -6.83
CA GLN A 71 9.78 0.29 -6.31
C GLN A 71 10.04 1.44 -7.31
N GLU A 72 9.20 1.58 -8.33
CA GLU A 72 9.23 2.72 -9.24
C GLU A 72 8.91 4.02 -8.49
N ARG A 73 9.29 5.16 -9.08
CA ARG A 73 8.84 6.47 -8.59
C ARG A 73 7.40 6.70 -9.05
N CYS A 74 6.51 6.95 -8.11
CA CYS A 74 5.15 7.39 -8.36
C CYS A 74 5.00 8.86 -7.97
N GLU A 75 4.16 9.60 -8.69
CA GLU A 75 3.77 10.95 -8.28
C GLU A 75 2.94 10.87 -7.00
N ILE A 76 3.05 11.89 -6.15
CA ILE A 76 2.22 11.95 -4.96
C ILE A 76 0.82 12.37 -5.39
N ASP A 77 -0.14 11.50 -5.11
CA ASP A 77 -1.56 11.73 -5.31
C ASP A 77 -2.35 11.38 -4.04
N ALA A 78 -3.64 11.69 -4.07
CA ALA A 78 -4.54 11.41 -2.95
C ALA A 78 -4.62 9.90 -2.62
N PHE A 79 -4.45 9.04 -3.63
CA PHE A 79 -4.49 7.59 -3.46
C PHE A 79 -3.30 7.06 -2.65
N LEU A 80 -2.08 7.52 -2.94
CA LEU A 80 -0.90 7.14 -2.17
C LEU A 80 -0.91 7.74 -0.76
N GLU A 81 -1.51 8.91 -0.58
CA GLU A 81 -1.75 9.46 0.76
C GLU A 81 -2.74 8.62 1.56
N GLU A 82 -3.81 8.10 0.93
CA GLU A 82 -4.74 7.17 1.55
C GLU A 82 -4.09 5.82 1.88
N LEU A 83 -3.26 5.27 1.00
CA LEU A 83 -2.48 4.07 1.33
C LEU A 83 -1.51 4.31 2.49
N SER A 84 -1.00 5.54 2.63
CA SER A 84 -0.12 5.91 3.73
C SER A 84 -0.88 5.98 5.04
N SER A 85 -2.12 6.47 5.04
CA SER A 85 -2.98 6.47 6.24
C SER A 85 -3.44 5.07 6.62
N LEU A 86 -3.49 4.13 5.67
CA LEU A 86 -3.69 2.70 5.90
C LEU A 86 -2.43 1.95 6.35
N GLY A 87 -1.30 2.66 6.50
CA GLY A 87 -0.03 2.08 6.97
C GLY A 87 0.65 1.16 5.96
N LEU A 88 0.15 1.10 4.71
CA LEU A 88 0.65 0.23 3.67
C LEU A 88 1.87 0.81 2.93
N VAL A 89 2.05 2.13 3.01
CA VAL A 89 3.18 2.84 2.40
C VAL A 89 3.71 3.90 3.34
N ILE A 90 4.97 4.28 3.12
CA ILE A 90 5.71 5.23 3.94
C ILE A 90 6.08 6.42 3.06
N LEU A 91 5.61 7.62 3.42
CA LEU A 91 6.01 8.86 2.74
C LEU A 91 7.30 9.43 3.35
N HIS A 92 8.42 9.31 2.63
CA HIS A 92 9.67 9.98 2.97
C HIS A 92 9.68 11.40 2.42
N ARG A 93 9.22 12.37 3.23
CA ARG A 93 9.10 13.78 2.84
C ARG A 93 10.41 14.44 2.42
N GLU A 94 11.54 14.01 2.98
CA GLU A 94 12.87 14.55 2.66
C GLU A 94 13.27 14.32 1.20
N VAL A 95 12.84 13.20 0.62
CA VAL A 95 13.13 12.79 -0.75
C VAL A 95 11.88 12.69 -1.62
N ASN A 96 10.75 13.16 -1.10
CA ASN A 96 9.43 13.14 -1.72
C ASN A 96 9.09 11.80 -2.37
N ARG A 97 9.29 10.69 -1.64
CA ARG A 97 9.18 9.33 -2.18
C ARG A 97 8.37 8.43 -1.27
N PHE A 98 7.48 7.64 -1.87
CA PHE A 98 6.84 6.53 -1.19
C PHE A 98 7.73 5.29 -1.17
N GLN A 99 7.75 4.61 -0.04
CA GLN A 99 8.36 3.31 0.14
C GLN A 99 7.30 2.32 0.61
N VAL A 100 7.34 1.11 0.07
CA VAL A 100 6.47 0.00 0.49
C VAL A 100 7.26 -0.90 1.44
N PRO A 101 6.68 -1.29 2.59
CA PRO A 101 7.23 -2.37 3.40
C PRO A 101 7.41 -3.67 2.59
N ASP A 102 8.41 -4.47 2.93
CA ASP A 102 8.81 -5.63 2.12
C ASP A 102 7.73 -6.73 2.08
N ASP A 103 7.07 -6.98 3.21
CA ASP A 103 5.93 -7.89 3.34
C ASP A 103 4.72 -7.40 2.56
N VAL A 104 4.37 -6.12 2.70
CA VAL A 104 3.30 -5.50 1.90
C VAL A 104 3.60 -5.65 0.41
N ARG A 105 4.84 -5.42 -0.01
CA ARG A 105 5.27 -5.56 -1.40
C ARG A 105 5.06 -6.99 -1.91
N VAL A 106 5.42 -8.01 -1.12
CA VAL A 106 5.20 -9.41 -1.50
C VAL A 106 3.70 -9.69 -1.68
N GLU A 107 2.87 -9.30 -0.71
CA GLU A 107 1.42 -9.52 -0.76
C GLU A 107 0.77 -8.83 -1.98
N LEU A 108 1.23 -7.62 -2.32
CA LEU A 108 0.79 -6.89 -3.51
C LEU A 108 1.20 -7.61 -4.81
N LEU A 109 2.44 -8.07 -4.92
CA LEU A 109 2.93 -8.75 -6.14
C LEU A 109 2.23 -10.10 -6.38
N GLU A 110 1.82 -10.78 -5.32
CA GLU A 110 1.09 -12.05 -5.40
C GLU A 110 -0.38 -11.89 -5.85
N ARG A 111 -1.02 -10.75 -5.57
CA ARG A 111 -2.46 -10.53 -5.79
C ARG A 111 -2.80 -9.55 -6.89
N LEU A 112 -1.97 -8.54 -7.10
CA LEU A 112 -2.08 -7.74 -8.30
C LEU A 112 -1.81 -8.68 -9.48
N PRO A 113 -2.61 -8.63 -10.56
CA PRO A 113 -2.47 -9.49 -11.75
C PRO A 113 -1.16 -9.17 -12.52
N SER A 114 -0.02 -9.34 -11.85
CA SER A 114 1.19 -8.56 -12.01
C SER A 114 1.98 -8.91 -13.27
N LEU A 115 2.65 -7.88 -13.82
CA LEU A 115 3.65 -7.95 -14.90
C LEU A 115 3.19 -8.40 -16.28
N GLN A 116 2.31 -9.40 -16.40
CA GLN A 116 1.87 -9.94 -17.69
C GLN A 116 0.93 -8.99 -18.43
N ASP A 117 -0.07 -8.43 -17.73
CA ASP A 117 -0.94 -7.40 -18.30
C ASP A 117 -0.15 -6.13 -18.66
N ARG A 118 0.95 -5.87 -17.95
CA ARG A 118 1.82 -4.71 -18.13
C ARG A 118 2.81 -4.87 -19.30
N LEU A 119 3.29 -6.08 -19.57
CA LEU A 119 4.04 -6.41 -20.79
C LEU A 119 3.12 -6.38 -22.03
N ALA A 120 1.91 -6.92 -21.91
CA ALA A 120 0.94 -6.90 -23.00
C ALA A 120 0.50 -5.47 -23.39
N GLY A 121 0.26 -4.58 -22.42
CA GLY A 121 -0.09 -3.18 -22.70
C GLY A 121 1.06 -2.33 -23.26
N LEU A 122 2.32 -2.65 -22.93
CA LEU A 122 3.50 -2.00 -23.53
C LEU A 122 3.76 -2.46 -24.98
N GLU A 123 3.32 -3.65 -25.37
CA GLU A 123 3.39 -4.13 -26.75
C GLU A 123 2.32 -3.48 -27.65
N GLU A 124 1.12 -3.20 -27.13
CA GLU A 124 0.06 -2.50 -27.88
C GLU A 124 0.37 -1.01 -28.10
N GLU A 125 1.01 -0.32 -27.14
CA GLU A 125 1.47 1.07 -27.34
C GLU A 125 2.69 1.16 -28.28
N ALA A 126 3.44 0.07 -28.47
CA ALA A 126 4.59 0.01 -29.37
C ALA A 126 4.20 -0.28 -30.84
N GLU A 127 3.00 -0.78 -31.12
CA GLU A 127 2.47 -0.88 -32.50
C GLU A 127 2.06 0.49 -33.07
N ASP A 128 1.91 1.52 -32.23
CA ASP A 128 1.69 2.92 -32.65
C ASP A 128 3.00 3.74 -32.60
N GLY A 129 4.09 3.16 -33.10
CA GLY A 129 5.17 3.92 -33.75
C GLY A 129 5.98 4.95 -32.94
N GLY A 130 6.08 4.82 -31.61
CA GLY A 130 6.90 5.70 -30.77
C GLY A 130 8.01 4.97 -30.02
N ALA A 131 9.26 5.07 -30.48
CA ALA A 131 10.42 4.49 -29.82
C ALA A 131 10.61 5.03 -28.38
N PRO A 132 11.06 4.21 -27.40
CA PRO A 132 11.18 4.63 -26.01
C PRO A 132 12.41 5.53 -25.80
N VAL A 133 12.21 6.63 -25.08
CA VAL A 133 13.25 7.39 -24.38
C VAL A 133 13.17 7.07 -22.90
#